data_AF-A0A1E1W4A3-F1
#
_entry.id   AF-A0A1E1W4A3-F1
#
_cell.length_a   1.000
_cell.length_b   1.000
_cell.length_c   1.000
_cell.angle_alpha   90.00
_cell.angle_beta   90.00
_cell.angle_gamma   90.00
#
_symmetry.space_group_name_H-M   'P 1'
#
loop_
_entity.id
_entity.type
_entity.pdbx_description
1 polymer ?
#
loop_
_entity_poly.entity_id
_entity_poly.type
_entity_poly.pdbx_seq_one_letter_code
_entity_poly.pdbx_strand_id
1 'polypeptide(L)'
;ARRTHLYVSHHSRQPINTPLISSQPKGSTGTLVLTEEEKRTLLAEGYPVPTRLPLTKAEEKSLKKIRRKIKNKISAQESRRKKKEYMDQLERKVEMLISENTDYRKRVETLESK
;
A
#
# COMPACT_ATOMS: atom_id res chain seq x y z
N ALA A 1 -0.57 33.75 16.53
CA ALA A 1 0.61 33.02 16.03
C ALA A 1 0.19 31.61 15.62
N ARG A 2 0.17 31.28 14.32
CA ARG A 2 -0.16 29.92 13.83
C ARG A 2 1.11 29.09 13.79
N ARG A 3 1.16 28.04 14.62
CA ARG A 3 2.25 27.06 14.70
C ARG A 3 2.47 26.44 13.31
N THR A 4 3.67 26.60 12.77
CA THR A 4 4.06 26.06 11.46
C THR A 4 4.12 24.54 11.52
N HIS A 5 3.57 23.91 10.48
CA HIS A 5 3.33 22.48 10.35
C HIS A 5 4.67 21.75 10.07
N LEU A 6 5.42 21.40 11.12
CA LEU A 6 6.77 20.79 11.08
C LEU A 6 6.83 19.33 10.56
N TYR A 7 5.78 18.81 9.93
CA TYR A 7 5.77 17.46 9.37
C TYR A 7 5.44 17.49 7.88
N VAL A 8 6.38 17.96 7.06
CA VAL A 8 6.33 17.75 5.61
C VAL A 8 6.82 16.33 5.35
N SER A 9 5.87 15.42 5.18
CA SER A 9 6.16 14.03 4.85
C SER A 9 6.46 13.92 3.36
N HIS A 10 7.74 13.89 2.99
CA HIS A 10 8.22 13.68 1.62
C HIS A 10 8.00 12.22 1.19
N HIS A 11 6.78 11.91 0.74
CA HIS A 11 6.50 10.63 0.09
C HIS A 11 6.70 10.77 -1.42
N SER A 12 7.84 10.30 -1.94
CA SER A 12 7.97 10.07 -3.38
C SER A 12 6.97 8.98 -3.78
N ARG A 13 6.06 9.30 -4.71
CA ARG A 13 5.10 8.33 -5.24
C ARG A 13 5.83 7.37 -6.16
N GLN A 14 6.41 6.33 -5.58
CA GLN A 14 6.95 5.23 -6.37
C GLN A 14 5.80 4.46 -7.02
N PRO A 15 5.93 4.07 -8.30
CA PRO A 15 4.96 3.20 -8.92
C PRO A 15 4.93 1.86 -8.17
N ILE A 16 3.74 1.42 -7.77
CA ILE A 16 3.54 0.12 -7.13
C ILE A 16 3.82 -0.95 -8.20
N ASN A 17 5.02 -1.53 -8.18
CA ASN A 17 5.33 -2.72 -8.96
C ASN A 17 4.88 -3.93 -8.14
N THR A 18 3.86 -4.64 -8.63
CA THR A 18 3.26 -5.79 -7.94
C THR A 18 3.23 -6.99 -8.87
N PRO A 19 3.68 -8.18 -8.43
CA PRO A 19 3.65 -9.41 -9.24
C PRO A 19 2.23 -9.90 -9.55
N LEU A 20 1.21 -9.26 -8.98
CA LEU A 20 -0.20 -9.61 -9.16
C LEU A 20 -0.80 -9.10 -10.48
N ILE A 21 -0.04 -8.33 -11.27
CA ILE A 21 -0.50 -7.77 -12.56
C ILE A 21 0.48 -8.17 -13.65
N SER A 22 -0.05 -8.73 -14.75
CA SER A 22 0.77 -9.03 -15.93
C SER A 22 1.29 -7.76 -16.58
N SER A 23 2.60 -7.70 -16.81
CA SER A 23 3.27 -6.66 -17.60
C SER A 23 3.67 -7.18 -18.98
N GLN A 24 2.71 -7.31 -19.89
CA GLN A 24 3.03 -7.48 -21.32
C GLN A 24 3.25 -6.10 -21.98
N PRO A 25 4.34 -5.90 -22.74
CA PRO A 25 4.59 -4.66 -23.46
C PRO A 25 3.50 -4.42 -24.52
N LYS A 26 3.15 -3.14 -24.74
CA LYS A 26 2.16 -2.74 -25.75
C LYS A 26 2.67 -3.18 -27.14
N GLY A 27 1.87 -3.96 -27.86
CA GLY A 27 2.22 -4.48 -29.18
C GLY A 27 2.71 -5.94 -29.21
N SER A 28 2.73 -6.64 -28.08
CA SER A 28 2.96 -8.09 -28.06
C SER A 28 1.90 -8.80 -28.92
N THR A 29 2.31 -9.72 -29.78
CA THR A 29 1.44 -10.63 -30.55
C THR A 29 1.50 -12.04 -29.94
N GLY A 30 0.39 -12.78 -29.92
CA GLY A 30 0.32 -14.15 -29.41
C GLY A 30 -0.57 -14.37 -28.17
N THR A 31 -0.19 -15.30 -27.30
CA THR A 31 -0.98 -15.70 -26.12
C THR A 31 -0.99 -14.60 -25.05
N LEU A 32 -2.17 -14.27 -24.54
CA LEU A 32 -2.30 -13.32 -23.42
C LEU A 32 -1.84 -14.01 -22.13
N VAL A 33 -0.79 -13.47 -21.50
CA VAL A 33 -0.32 -13.96 -20.21
C VAL A 33 -1.05 -13.16 -19.13
N LEU A 34 -2.02 -13.78 -18.47
CA LEU A 34 -2.71 -13.21 -17.30
C LEU A 34 -2.24 -13.89 -16.03
N THR A 35 -2.08 -13.13 -14.96
CA THR A 35 -1.88 -13.71 -13.63
C THR A 35 -3.14 -14.45 -13.17
N GLU A 36 -3.00 -15.41 -12.27
CA GLU A 36 -4.14 -16.16 -11.72
C GLU A 36 -5.17 -15.23 -11.05
N GLU A 37 -4.72 -14.12 -10.45
CA GLU A 37 -5.62 -13.12 -9.86
C GLU A 37 -6.36 -12.28 -10.92
N GLU A 38 -5.73 -12.00 -12.08
CA GLU A 38 -6.41 -11.37 -13.21
C GLU A 38 -7.50 -12.27 -13.80
N LYS A 39 -7.22 -13.57 -14.00
CA LYS A 39 -8.20 -14.55 -14.49
C LYS A 39 -9.38 -14.71 -13.53
N ARG A 40 -9.10 -14.86 -12.23
CA ARG A 40 -10.13 -14.99 -11.19
C ARG A 40 -11.02 -13.75 -11.12
N THR A 41 -10.44 -12.56 -11.20
CA THR A 41 -11.22 -11.30 -11.13
C THR A 41 -12.06 -11.07 -12.38
N LEU A 42 -11.58 -11.47 -13.57
CA LEU A 42 -12.36 -11.43 -14.81
C LEU A 42 -13.61 -12.33 -14.72
N LEU A 43 -13.44 -13.59 -14.31
CA LEU A 43 -14.53 -14.54 -14.13
C LEU A 43 -15.55 -14.05 -13.09
N ALA A 44 -15.08 -13.52 -11.96
CA ALA A 44 -15.94 -12.99 -10.91
C ALA A 44 -16.79 -11.80 -11.37
N GLU A 45 -16.32 -11.01 -12.33
CA GLU A 45 -17.06 -9.88 -12.91
C GLU A 45 -17.90 -10.31 -14.14
N GLY A 46 -17.93 -11.59 -14.48
CA GLY A 46 -18.68 -12.15 -15.60
C GLY A 46 -18.04 -11.93 -16.97
N TYR A 47 -16.75 -11.58 -17.03
CA TYR A 47 -16.03 -11.44 -18.29
C TYR A 47 -15.39 -12.78 -18.70
N PRO A 48 -15.48 -13.18 -19.99
CA PRO A 48 -14.74 -14.33 -20.48
C PRO A 48 -13.24 -14.06 -20.36
N VAL A 49 -12.46 -15.08 -20.00
CA VAL A 49 -11.00 -14.97 -19.91
C VAL A 49 -10.43 -15.01 -21.33
N PRO A 50 -9.88 -13.90 -21.85
CA PRO A 50 -9.33 -13.91 -23.20
C PRO A 50 -8.03 -14.71 -23.22
N THR A 51 -7.91 -15.64 -24.15
CA THR A 51 -6.72 -16.53 -24.26
C THR A 51 -5.80 -16.18 -25.42
N ARG A 52 -6.25 -15.38 -26.39
CA ARG A 52 -5.51 -15.09 -27.63
C ARG A 52 -5.61 -13.61 -28.01
N LEU A 53 -4.53 -13.07 -28.58
CA LEU A 53 -4.51 -11.74 -29.21
C LEU A 53 -4.89 -11.85 -30.70
N PRO A 54 -5.44 -10.80 -31.33
CA PRO A 54 -5.74 -9.48 -30.76
C PRO A 54 -7.02 -9.49 -29.91
N LEU A 55 -6.99 -8.74 -28.81
CA LEU A 55 -8.18 -8.47 -27.99
C LEU A 55 -9.13 -7.56 -28.77
N THR A 56 -10.43 -7.82 -28.67
CA THR A 56 -11.45 -6.86 -29.10
C THR A 56 -11.39 -5.60 -28.22
N LYS A 57 -11.86 -4.45 -28.73
CA LYS A 57 -11.92 -3.20 -27.96
C LYS A 57 -12.69 -3.37 -26.62
N ALA A 58 -13.67 -4.28 -26.58
CA ALA A 58 -14.42 -4.60 -25.38
C ALA A 58 -13.58 -5.37 -24.35
N GLU A 59 -12.80 -6.35 -24.80
CA GLU A 59 -11.90 -7.13 -23.93
C GLU A 59 -10.74 -6.27 -23.40
N GLU A 60 -10.18 -5.38 -24.21
CA GLU A 60 -9.17 -4.40 -23.74
C GLU A 60 -9.73 -3.49 -22.64
N LYS A 61 -10.97 -3.01 -22.83
CA LYS A 61 -11.66 -2.15 -21.85
C LYS A 61 -11.93 -2.88 -20.54
N SER A 62 -12.39 -4.12 -20.60
CA SER A 62 -12.64 -4.94 -19.40
C SER A 62 -11.33 -5.27 -18.68
N LEU A 63 -10.28 -5.71 -19.38
CA LEU A 63 -8.98 -6.00 -18.79
C LEU A 63 -8.35 -4.77 -18.12
N LYS A 64 -8.48 -3.59 -18.73
CA LYS A 64 -8.04 -2.32 -18.13
C LYS A 64 -8.77 -2.01 -16.81
N LYS A 65 -10.07 -2.28 -16.75
CA LYS A 65 -10.89 -2.11 -15.53
C LYS A 65 -10.44 -3.07 -14.44
N ILE A 66 -10.19 -4.33 -14.78
CA ILE A 66 -9.71 -5.36 -13.83
C ILE A 66 -8.32 -5.01 -13.29
N ARG A 67 -7.35 -4.70 -14.17
CA ARG A 67 -6.02 -4.23 -13.76
C ARG A 67 -6.08 -3.01 -12.86
N ARG A 68 -7.01 -2.06 -13.12
CA ARG A 68 -7.24 -0.91 -12.24
C ARG A 68 -7.78 -1.33 -10.87
N LYS A 69 -8.76 -2.25 -10.81
CA LYS A 69 -9.32 -2.77 -9.55
C LYS A 69 -8.26 -3.45 -8.68
N ILE A 70 -7.41 -4.29 -9.30
CA ILE A 70 -6.31 -4.97 -8.61
C ILE A 70 -5.32 -3.94 -8.05
N LYS A 71 -4.89 -2.94 -8.84
CA LYS A 71 -4.03 -1.85 -8.34
C LYS A 71 -4.64 -1.10 -7.17
N ASN A 72 -5.93 -0.77 -7.25
CA ASN A 72 -6.61 -0.04 -6.18
C ASN A 72 -6.70 -0.87 -4.90
N LYS A 73 -6.98 -2.18 -5.01
CA LYS A 73 -7.00 -3.10 -3.86
C LYS A 73 -5.65 -3.11 -3.13
N ILE A 74 -4.55 -3.25 -3.88
CA ILE A 74 -3.19 -3.28 -3.33
C ILE A 74 -2.81 -1.93 -2.73
N SER A 75 -3.08 -0.82 -3.44
CA SER A 75 -2.77 0.52 -2.95
C SER A 75 -3.55 0.87 -1.69
N ALA A 76 -4.83 0.47 -1.60
CA ALA A 76 -5.64 0.67 -0.41
C ALA A 76 -5.11 -0.15 0.77
N GLN A 77 -4.67 -1.39 0.54
CA GLN A 77 -4.07 -2.24 1.57
C GLN A 77 -2.76 -1.66 2.11
N GLU A 78 -1.84 -1.28 1.23
CA GLU A 78 -0.57 -0.65 1.63
C GLU A 78 -0.80 0.67 2.37
N SER A 79 -1.77 1.48 1.93
CA SER A 79 -2.15 2.70 2.63
C SER A 79 -2.63 2.42 4.06
N ARG A 80 -3.48 1.41 4.25
CA ARG A 80 -3.96 0.99 5.58
C ARG A 80 -2.81 0.46 6.44
N ARG A 81 -1.95 -0.39 5.88
CA ARG A 81 -0.78 -0.93 6.57
C ARG A 81 0.14 0.18 7.07
N LYS A 82 0.47 1.14 6.21
CA LYS A 82 1.35 2.27 6.56
C LYS A 82 0.76 3.14 7.68
N LYS A 83 -0.55 3.39 7.63
CA LYS A 83 -1.23 4.12 8.71
C LYS A 83 -1.12 3.38 10.03
N LYS A 84 -1.31 2.05 10.03
CA LYS A 84 -1.15 1.22 11.23
C LYS A 84 0.27 1.30 11.77
N GLU A 85 1.27 1.04 10.92
CA GLU A 85 2.69 1.10 11.31
C GLU A 85 3.08 2.46 11.90
N TYR A 86 2.55 3.57 11.38
CA TYR A 86 2.79 4.90 11.94
C TYR A 86 2.19 5.06 13.34
N MET A 87 0.96 4.58 13.57
CA MET A 87 0.32 4.63 14.88
C MET A 87 1.07 3.75 15.89
N ASP A 88 1.36 2.51 15.52
CA ASP A 88 2.12 1.58 16.38
C ASP A 88 3.50 2.16 16.75
N GLN A 89 4.17 2.87 15.82
CA GLN A 89 5.43 3.58 16.10
C GLN A 89 5.25 4.76 17.05
N LEU A 90 4.17 5.53 16.93
CA LEU A 90 3.89 6.63 17.86
C LEU A 90 3.59 6.11 19.26
N GLU A 91 2.76 5.08 19.37
CA GLU A 91 2.41 4.44 20.64
C GLU A 91 3.67 3.92 21.34
N ARG A 92 4.54 3.19 20.62
CA ARG A 92 5.84 2.75 21.17
C ARG A 92 6.72 3.92 21.63
N LYS A 93 6.75 5.03 20.90
CA LYS A 93 7.52 6.23 21.32
C LYS A 93 6.97 6.83 22.61
N VAL A 94 5.65 6.90 22.75
CA VAL A 94 5.00 7.39 23.97
C VAL A 94 5.35 6.48 25.16
N GLU A 95 5.27 5.16 24.99
CA GLU A 95 5.65 4.19 26.03
C GLU A 95 7.11 4.36 26.47
N MET A 96 8.05 4.48 25.52
CA MET A 96 9.46 4.71 25.85
C MET A 96 9.66 6.01 26.63
N LEU A 97 9.04 7.11 26.19
CA LEU A 97 9.15 8.40 26.86
C LEU A 97 8.54 8.38 28.27
N ILE A 98 7.44 7.64 28.49
CA ILE A 98 6.85 7.47 29.82
C ILE A 98 7.79 6.69 30.73
N SER A 99 8.39 5.60 30.23
CA SER A 99 9.37 4.80 30.98
C SER A 99 10.57 5.66 31.39
N GLU A 100 11.18 6.35 30.42
CA GLU A 100 12.31 7.25 30.68
C GLU A 100 11.95 8.36 31.67
N ASN A 101 10.79 9.00 31.53
CA ASN A 101 10.34 10.04 32.46
C ASN A 101 10.19 9.50 33.88
N THR A 102 9.65 8.29 34.02
CA THR A 102 9.48 7.62 35.31
C THR A 102 10.83 7.36 35.97
N ASP A 103 11.82 6.90 35.21
CA ASP A 103 13.17 6.65 35.72
C ASP A 103 13.87 7.96 36.10
N TYR A 104 13.71 9.02 35.32
CA TYR A 104 14.22 10.35 35.68
C TYR A 104 13.58 10.89 36.96
N ARG A 105 12.25 10.75 37.12
CA ARG A 105 11.55 11.17 38.34
C ARG A 105 12.07 10.45 39.58
N LYS A 106 12.21 9.12 39.53
CA LYS A 106 12.80 8.33 40.63
C LYS A 106 14.21 8.79 40.97
N ARG A 107 15.02 9.10 39.95
CA ARG A 107 16.38 9.59 40.14
C ARG A 107 16.40 10.97 40.78
N VAL A 108 15.49 11.87 40.40
CA VAL A 108 15.32 13.19 41.04
C VAL A 108 14.90 13.02 42.50
N GLU A 109 13.87 12.22 42.80
CA GLU A 109 13.42 11.95 44.17
C GLU A 109 14.56 11.42 45.06
N THR A 110 15.36 10.49 44.55
CA THR A 110 16.51 9.92 45.26
C THR A 110 17.61 10.96 45.55
N LEU A 111 17.78 11.94 44.67
CA LEU A 111 18.75 13.00 44.84
C LEU A 111 18.25 14.10 45.79
N GLU A 112 16.95 14.39 45.77
CA GLU A 112 16.30 15.35 46.68
C GLU A 112 16.17 14.80 48.10
N SER A 113 16.15 13.48 48.29
CA SER A 113 16.09 12.84 49.61
C SER A 113 17.46 12.70 50.31
N LYS A 114 18.53 13.22 49.72
CA LYS A 114 19.89 13.24 50.29
C LYS A 114 20.22 14.64 50.78
#